data_AF-A0AAQ0U3N3-F1
#
_entry.id   AF-A0AAQ0U3N3-F1
#
_cell.length_a   1.000
_cell.length_b   1.000
_cell.length_c   1.000
_cell.angle_alpha   90.00
_cell.angle_beta   90.00
_cell.angle_gamma   90.00
#
_symmetry.space_group_name_H-M   'P 1'
#
loop_
_entity.id
_entity.type
_entity.pdbx_description
1 polymer ?
#
loop_
_entity_poly.entity_id
_entity_poly.type
_entity_poly.pdbx_seq_one_letter_code
_entity_poly.pdbx_strand_id
1 'polypeptide(L)'
;MAVESSVLLEWYSDTARDLPWRREGVSAWQILMSEIMLQQTPVVRVAPIWEEWVQRWPVPSAMAASSQAEVLRAWGKLGYPRRALRLHECAGVLAAEHGDVVPEDVDILLSLPGIGSYTARAVACFAYGQRVPVVDTNVRRVVARAVHGNAEPGNPSNTRDLADVAALLPRTRARAATYSAALMELGALICTARTPNCENCPLPNCAWVASGKPAHTGPPKKVQKFAGTDRQVRGKLMAVLRESHRPVERAQLDIVWPNDPGQRDRALHSLLVDGLVEQTDDGLFALAGEGTA
;
A
#
# COMPACT_ATOMS: atom_id res chain seq x y z
N MET A 1 -25.62 6.73 15.21
CA MET A 1 -24.15 6.94 15.41
C MET A 1 -23.67 7.99 14.40
N ALA A 2 -22.57 8.69 14.62
CA ALA A 2 -22.10 9.69 13.63
C ALA A 2 -21.77 9.09 12.25
N VAL A 3 -21.45 7.79 12.21
CA VAL A 3 -21.29 7.03 10.97
C VAL A 3 -22.30 5.90 10.96
N GLU A 4 -23.45 6.11 10.32
CA GLU A 4 -24.52 5.11 10.27
C GLU A 4 -24.25 4.09 9.17
N SER A 5 -24.15 2.81 9.57
CA SER A 5 -23.75 1.76 8.62
C SER A 5 -24.72 1.56 7.47
N SER A 6 -26.04 1.69 7.68
CA SER A 6 -27.03 1.55 6.61
C SER A 6 -26.83 2.60 5.52
N VAL A 7 -26.73 3.87 5.92
CA VAL A 7 -26.56 5.01 5.01
C VAL A 7 -25.26 4.89 4.22
N LEU A 8 -24.16 4.50 4.88
CA LEU A 8 -22.87 4.36 4.21
C LEU A 8 -22.86 3.17 3.24
N LEU A 9 -23.52 2.07 3.57
CA LEU A 9 -23.62 0.89 2.71
C LEU A 9 -24.48 1.16 1.47
N GLU A 10 -25.60 1.87 1.62
CA GLU A 10 -26.46 2.29 0.51
C GLU A 10 -25.74 3.27 -0.42
N TRP A 11 -25.08 4.29 0.13
CA TRP A 11 -24.25 5.18 -0.68
C TRP A 11 -23.15 4.42 -1.43
N TYR A 12 -22.54 3.41 -0.81
CA TYR A 12 -21.48 2.63 -1.44
C TYR A 12 -21.99 1.73 -2.58
N SER A 13 -23.20 1.17 -2.50
CA SER A 13 -23.74 0.37 -3.60
C SER A 13 -23.88 1.18 -4.89
N ASP A 14 -24.13 2.48 -4.79
CA ASP A 14 -24.37 3.35 -5.94
C ASP A 14 -23.10 4.04 -6.45
N THR A 15 -22.07 4.14 -5.60
CA THR A 15 -20.88 4.98 -5.88
C THR A 15 -19.55 4.24 -5.87
N ALA A 16 -19.53 2.95 -5.53
CA ALA A 16 -18.32 2.16 -5.51
C ALA A 16 -17.61 2.22 -6.87
N ARG A 17 -16.34 2.65 -6.87
CA ARG A 17 -15.50 2.52 -8.06
C ARG A 17 -15.31 1.05 -8.43
N ASP A 18 -15.43 0.73 -9.72
CA ASP A 18 -14.98 -0.54 -10.29
C ASP A 18 -13.45 -0.61 -10.20
N LEU A 19 -12.96 -1.40 -9.25
CA LEU A 19 -11.54 -1.67 -9.07
C LEU A 19 -11.31 -3.18 -9.27
N PRO A 20 -10.31 -3.60 -10.06
CA PRO A 20 -10.12 -5.01 -10.41
C PRO A 20 -10.07 -5.95 -9.20
N TRP A 21 -9.39 -5.56 -8.12
CA TRP A 21 -9.25 -6.33 -6.88
C TRP A 21 -10.50 -6.33 -5.97
N ARG A 22 -11.57 -5.62 -6.33
CA ARG A 22 -12.87 -5.65 -5.62
C ARG A 22 -13.91 -6.52 -6.32
N ARG A 23 -13.61 -7.03 -7.51
CA ARG A 23 -14.54 -7.85 -8.29
C ARG A 23 -14.71 -9.23 -7.64
N GLU A 24 -15.80 -9.89 -7.98
CA GLU A 24 -16.01 -11.28 -7.55
C GLU A 24 -14.94 -12.21 -8.13
N GLY A 25 -14.62 -13.29 -7.42
CA GLY A 25 -13.63 -14.27 -7.84
C GLY A 25 -12.17 -13.87 -7.61
N VAL A 26 -11.91 -12.68 -7.07
CA VAL A 26 -10.55 -12.26 -6.69
C VAL A 26 -10.09 -13.05 -5.45
N SER A 27 -8.93 -13.70 -5.54
CA SER A 27 -8.39 -14.53 -4.45
C SER A 27 -7.71 -13.70 -3.36
N ALA A 28 -7.51 -14.31 -2.18
CA ALA A 28 -6.77 -13.68 -1.08
C ALA A 28 -5.34 -13.29 -1.46
N TRP A 29 -4.68 -14.08 -2.32
CA TRP A 29 -3.36 -13.76 -2.87
C TRP A 29 -3.39 -12.50 -3.74
N GLN A 30 -4.39 -12.41 -4.63
CA GLN A 30 -4.56 -11.24 -5.49
C GLN A 30 -4.94 -9.98 -4.69
N ILE A 31 -5.75 -10.11 -3.63
CA ILE A 31 -6.04 -9.02 -2.68
C ILE A 31 -4.76 -8.58 -1.98
N LEU A 32 -3.97 -9.52 -1.45
CA LEU A 32 -2.70 -9.22 -0.79
C LEU A 32 -1.74 -8.45 -1.71
N MET A 33 -1.60 -8.86 -2.99
CA MET A 33 -0.83 -8.11 -3.97
C MET A 33 -1.33 -6.67 -4.11
N SER A 34 -2.65 -6.48 -4.26
CA SER A 34 -3.23 -5.15 -4.45
C SER A 34 -2.98 -4.25 -3.24
N GLU A 35 -3.14 -4.78 -2.02
CA GLU A 35 -2.93 -4.04 -0.77
C GLU A 35 -1.48 -3.62 -0.61
N ILE A 36 -0.52 -4.48 -1.00
CA ILE A 36 0.91 -4.12 -0.99
C ILE A 36 1.21 -3.05 -2.04
N MET A 37 0.67 -3.17 -3.25
CA MET A 37 0.88 -2.20 -4.33
C MET A 37 0.30 -0.83 -4.02
N LEU A 38 -0.90 -0.76 -3.42
CA LEU A 38 -1.63 0.48 -3.11
C LEU A 38 -0.99 1.31 -2.00
N GLN A 39 -0.04 0.77 -1.23
CA GLN A 39 0.69 1.54 -0.23
C GLN A 39 1.46 2.71 -0.86
N GLN A 40 0.97 3.93 -0.66
CA GLN A 40 1.60 5.15 -1.21
C GLN A 40 1.67 5.19 -2.76
N THR A 41 0.85 4.39 -3.45
CA THR A 41 0.77 4.40 -4.92
C THR A 41 -0.69 4.58 -5.36
N PRO A 42 -0.99 5.60 -6.19
CA PRO A 42 -2.34 5.82 -6.69
C PRO A 42 -2.88 4.63 -7.49
N VAL A 43 -4.17 4.36 -7.32
CA VAL A 43 -4.96 3.31 -7.99
C VAL A 43 -4.65 3.21 -9.49
N VAL A 44 -4.66 4.35 -10.21
CA VAL A 44 -4.46 4.41 -11.67
C VAL A 44 -3.10 3.88 -12.12
N ARG A 45 -2.08 3.92 -11.24
CA ARG A 45 -0.76 3.33 -11.54
C ARG A 45 -0.69 1.85 -11.17
N VAL A 46 -1.47 1.42 -10.19
CA VAL A 46 -1.47 0.04 -9.68
C VAL A 46 -2.26 -0.89 -10.61
N ALA A 47 -3.45 -0.50 -11.04
CA ALA A 47 -4.37 -1.34 -11.80
C ALA A 47 -3.73 -2.14 -12.96
N PRO A 48 -3.02 -1.53 -13.93
CA PRO A 48 -2.44 -2.28 -15.05
C PRO A 48 -1.32 -3.24 -14.62
N ILE A 49 -0.54 -2.88 -13.59
CA ILE A 49 0.54 -3.74 -13.08
C ILE A 49 -0.04 -4.91 -12.30
N TRP A 50 -1.09 -4.68 -11.51
CA TRP A 50 -1.79 -5.74 -10.81
C TRP A 50 -2.40 -6.76 -11.77
N GLU A 51 -3.04 -6.31 -12.86
CA GLU A 51 -3.63 -7.21 -13.87
C GLU A 51 -2.56 -8.11 -14.53
N GLU A 52 -1.38 -7.56 -14.84
CA GLU A 52 -0.24 -8.33 -15.34
C GLU A 52 0.27 -9.33 -14.30
N TRP A 53 0.43 -8.90 -13.05
CA TRP A 53 0.94 -9.73 -11.96
C TRP A 53 0.03 -10.91 -11.62
N VAL A 54 -1.29 -10.70 -11.66
CA VAL A 54 -2.26 -11.77 -11.40
C VAL A 54 -2.18 -12.87 -12.46
N GLN A 55 -1.89 -12.53 -13.72
CA GLN A 55 -1.69 -13.50 -14.78
C GLN A 55 -0.32 -14.20 -14.67
N ARG A 56 0.72 -13.42 -14.34
CA ARG A 56 2.10 -13.92 -14.24
C ARG A 56 2.31 -14.83 -13.04
N TRP A 57 1.74 -14.47 -11.90
CA TRP A 57 1.93 -15.14 -10.61
C TRP A 57 0.59 -15.44 -9.93
N PRO A 58 -0.22 -16.36 -10.49
CA PRO A 58 -1.58 -16.61 -10.03
C PRO A 58 -1.65 -17.19 -8.61
N VAL A 59 -0.55 -17.76 -8.10
CA VAL A 59 -0.41 -18.32 -6.74
C VAL A 59 0.95 -17.93 -6.14
N PRO A 60 1.12 -17.98 -4.81
CA PRO A 60 2.38 -17.62 -4.14
C PRO A 60 3.61 -18.36 -4.69
N SER A 61 3.54 -19.67 -4.90
CA SER A 61 4.64 -20.49 -5.41
C SER A 61 5.14 -20.04 -6.78
N ALA A 62 4.26 -19.55 -7.65
CA ALA A 62 4.63 -18.99 -8.94
C ALA A 62 5.51 -17.74 -8.79
N MET A 63 5.21 -16.85 -7.83
CA MET A 63 6.06 -15.70 -7.52
C MET A 63 7.35 -16.13 -6.82
N ALA A 64 7.27 -17.06 -5.87
CA ALA A 64 8.43 -17.55 -5.12
C ALA A 64 9.48 -18.20 -6.02
N ALA A 65 9.05 -18.86 -7.11
CA ALA A 65 9.94 -19.47 -8.11
C ALA A 65 10.64 -18.45 -9.02
N SER A 66 10.15 -17.21 -9.11
CA SER A 66 10.79 -16.13 -9.87
C SER A 66 11.99 -15.57 -9.12
N SER A 67 12.94 -15.00 -9.87
CA SER A 67 14.06 -14.29 -9.27
C SER A 67 13.62 -12.95 -8.68
N GLN A 68 14.36 -12.44 -7.69
CA GLN A 68 14.12 -11.11 -7.14
C GLN A 68 14.21 -10.02 -8.21
N ALA A 69 15.16 -10.15 -9.15
CA ALA A 69 15.30 -9.23 -10.28
C ALA A 69 14.07 -9.22 -11.20
N GLU A 70 13.47 -10.38 -11.49
CA GLU A 70 12.21 -10.45 -12.25
C GLU A 70 11.08 -9.68 -11.54
N VAL A 71 10.93 -9.88 -10.22
CA VAL A 71 9.94 -9.16 -9.41
C VAL A 71 10.21 -7.66 -9.40
N LEU A 72 11.47 -7.24 -9.25
CA LEU A 72 11.87 -5.83 -9.26
C LEU A 72 11.64 -5.16 -10.62
N ARG A 73 11.86 -5.88 -11.72
CA ARG A 73 11.54 -5.39 -13.08
C ARG A 73 10.04 -5.23 -13.25
N ALA A 74 9.25 -6.25 -12.92
CA ALA A 74 7.79 -6.21 -13.01
C ALA A 74 7.17 -5.14 -12.11
N TRP A 75 7.79 -4.83 -10.96
CA TRP A 75 7.33 -3.76 -10.06
C TRP A 75 7.39 -2.38 -10.71
N GLY A 76 8.28 -2.21 -11.69
CA GLY A 76 8.32 -1.01 -12.51
C GLY A 76 8.44 0.26 -11.68
N LYS A 77 7.61 1.26 -11.99
CA LYS A 77 7.70 2.61 -11.41
C LYS A 77 6.68 2.84 -10.30
N LEU A 78 6.21 1.78 -9.62
CA LEU A 78 5.27 1.88 -8.50
C LEU A 78 5.87 2.56 -7.26
N GLY A 79 7.21 2.67 -7.19
CA GLY A 79 7.94 3.30 -6.08
C GLY A 79 8.09 2.36 -4.88
N TYR A 80 9.03 2.67 -3.98
CA TYR A 80 9.35 1.84 -2.81
C TYR A 80 9.52 0.33 -3.14
N PRO A 81 10.48 -0.03 -4.02
CA PRO A 81 10.60 -1.39 -4.56
C PRO A 81 10.89 -2.47 -3.52
N ARG A 82 11.33 -2.12 -2.31
CA ARG A 82 11.47 -3.09 -1.21
C ARG A 82 10.15 -3.78 -0.86
N ARG A 83 9.00 -3.14 -1.12
CA ARG A 83 7.68 -3.79 -0.98
C ARG A 83 7.53 -5.01 -1.89
N ALA A 84 8.08 -4.96 -3.10
CA ALA A 84 8.07 -6.08 -4.03
C ALA A 84 8.89 -7.26 -3.48
N LEU A 85 10.10 -6.98 -2.97
CA LEU A 85 10.94 -8.01 -2.35
C LEU A 85 10.31 -8.61 -1.09
N ARG A 86 9.68 -7.79 -0.24
CA ARG A 86 8.96 -8.31 0.93
C ARG A 86 7.77 -9.18 0.55
N LEU A 87 7.06 -8.83 -0.53
CA LEU A 87 5.99 -9.67 -1.07
C LEU A 87 6.53 -10.97 -1.67
N HIS A 88 7.69 -10.94 -2.33
CA HIS A 88 8.39 -12.14 -2.81
C HIS A 88 8.84 -13.06 -1.66
N GLU A 89 9.43 -12.49 -0.60
CA GLU A 89 9.74 -13.22 0.63
C GLU A 89 8.48 -13.85 1.25
N CYS A 90 7.39 -13.08 1.33
CA CYS A 90 6.09 -13.56 1.81
C CYS A 90 5.53 -14.69 0.95
N ALA A 91 5.65 -14.58 -0.37
CA ALA A 91 5.24 -15.63 -1.31
C ALA A 91 5.98 -16.94 -1.06
N GLY A 92 7.29 -16.86 -0.75
CA GLY A 92 8.10 -18.02 -0.37
C GLY A 92 7.57 -18.73 0.89
N VAL A 93 7.26 -17.97 1.95
CA VAL A 93 6.67 -18.53 3.18
C VAL A 93 5.29 -19.14 2.92
N LEU A 94 4.43 -18.46 2.17
CA LEU A 94 3.11 -18.98 1.80
C LEU A 94 3.18 -20.27 1.00
N ALA A 95 4.11 -20.37 0.06
CA ALA A 95 4.31 -21.58 -0.74
C ALA A 95 4.84 -22.74 0.12
N ALA A 96 5.85 -22.49 0.95
CA ALA A 96 6.54 -23.52 1.72
C ALA A 96 5.73 -24.00 2.94
N GLU A 97 5.07 -23.09 3.65
CA GLU A 97 4.47 -23.36 4.96
C GLU A 97 2.94 -23.39 4.94
N HIS A 98 2.32 -22.76 3.93
CA HIS A 98 0.86 -22.62 3.85
C HIS A 98 0.25 -23.20 2.57
N GLY A 99 1.03 -23.92 1.75
CA GLY A 99 0.53 -24.63 0.57
C GLY A 99 -0.20 -23.71 -0.43
N ASP A 100 0.38 -22.54 -0.71
CA ASP A 100 -0.18 -21.50 -1.60
C ASP A 100 -1.45 -20.80 -1.09
N VAL A 101 -1.86 -21.06 0.15
CA VAL A 101 -3.03 -20.43 0.76
C VAL A 101 -2.59 -19.25 1.62
N VAL A 102 -3.13 -18.07 1.34
CA VAL A 102 -3.01 -16.91 2.24
C VAL A 102 -3.88 -17.15 3.47
N PRO A 103 -3.36 -17.19 4.71
CA PRO A 103 -4.17 -17.45 5.90
C PRO A 103 -5.25 -16.40 6.13
N GLU A 104 -6.38 -16.79 6.74
CA GLU A 104 -7.43 -15.83 7.12
C GLU A 104 -7.20 -15.16 8.48
N ASP A 105 -6.43 -15.81 9.35
CA ASP A 105 -6.19 -15.33 10.72
C ASP A 105 -5.26 -14.12 10.74
N VAL A 106 -5.64 -13.08 11.48
CA VAL A 106 -4.89 -11.81 11.54
C VAL A 106 -3.51 -12.00 12.19
N ASP A 107 -3.40 -12.85 13.21
CA ASP A 107 -2.14 -13.05 13.92
C ASP A 107 -1.15 -13.85 13.07
N ILE A 108 -1.63 -14.84 12.31
CA ILE A 108 -0.82 -15.55 11.30
C ILE A 108 -0.41 -14.59 10.17
N LEU A 109 -1.33 -13.77 9.66
CA LEU A 109 -1.00 -12.78 8.64
C LEU A 109 0.07 -11.80 9.14
N LEU A 110 0.03 -11.40 10.41
CA LEU A 110 1.02 -10.51 11.03
C LEU A 110 2.42 -11.13 11.16
N SER A 111 2.55 -12.46 11.17
CA SER A 111 3.86 -13.11 11.19
C SER A 111 4.51 -13.19 9.80
N LEU A 112 3.76 -12.94 8.73
CA LEU A 112 4.28 -13.02 7.36
C LEU A 112 5.21 -11.84 7.02
N PRO A 113 6.27 -12.07 6.22
CA PRO A 113 7.21 -11.02 5.81
C PRO A 113 6.52 -9.80 5.18
N GLY A 114 6.82 -8.61 5.72
CA GLY A 114 6.31 -7.35 5.19
C GLY A 114 4.82 -7.08 5.41
N ILE A 115 4.11 -7.95 6.14
CA ILE A 115 2.68 -7.78 6.42
C ILE A 115 2.50 -7.04 7.75
N GLY A 116 2.09 -5.78 7.66
CA GLY A 116 1.74 -4.97 8.84
C GLY A 116 0.26 -5.08 9.23
N SER A 117 -0.08 -4.51 10.39
CA SER A 117 -1.45 -4.49 10.95
C SER A 117 -2.54 -4.07 9.95
N TYR A 118 -2.28 -3.06 9.12
CA TYR A 118 -3.23 -2.65 8.08
C TYR A 118 -3.45 -3.77 7.05
N THR A 119 -2.39 -4.31 6.45
CA THR A 119 -2.49 -5.31 5.37
C THR A 119 -3.07 -6.63 5.88
N ALA A 120 -2.66 -7.10 7.07
CA ALA A 120 -3.24 -8.30 7.68
C ALA A 120 -4.76 -8.17 7.83
N ARG A 121 -5.23 -7.04 8.38
CA ARG A 121 -6.66 -6.80 8.58
C ARG A 121 -7.40 -6.55 7.27
N ALA A 122 -6.78 -5.88 6.30
CA ALA A 122 -7.37 -5.68 4.97
C ALA A 122 -7.58 -7.02 4.26
N VAL A 123 -6.60 -7.92 4.27
CA VAL A 123 -6.74 -9.27 3.69
C VAL A 123 -7.83 -10.08 4.42
N ALA A 124 -7.77 -10.16 5.75
CA ALA A 124 -8.78 -10.86 6.54
C ALA A 124 -10.21 -10.32 6.29
N CYS A 125 -10.34 -9.00 6.15
CA CYS A 125 -11.62 -8.33 5.90
C CYS A 125 -12.12 -8.55 4.46
N PHE A 126 -11.30 -8.25 3.45
CA PHE A 126 -11.74 -8.22 2.05
C PHE A 126 -11.73 -9.59 1.38
N ALA A 127 -10.81 -10.47 1.74
CA ALA A 127 -10.76 -11.82 1.17
C ALA A 127 -11.68 -12.80 1.90
N TYR A 128 -11.77 -12.68 3.23
CA TYR A 128 -12.46 -13.67 4.08
C TYR A 128 -13.70 -13.12 4.79
N GLY A 129 -14.06 -11.85 4.57
CA GLY A 129 -15.22 -11.22 5.19
C GLY A 129 -15.12 -11.15 6.71
N GLN A 130 -13.92 -11.21 7.31
CA GLN A 130 -13.79 -11.15 8.76
C GLN A 130 -14.22 -9.78 9.28
N ARG A 131 -14.90 -9.78 10.44
CA ARG A 131 -15.32 -8.55 11.12
C ARG A 131 -14.13 -7.97 11.90
N VAL A 132 -13.18 -7.37 11.19
CA VAL A 132 -11.99 -6.73 11.76
C VAL A 132 -11.86 -5.28 11.29
N PRO A 133 -11.40 -4.34 12.13
CA PRO A 133 -11.25 -2.94 11.74
C PRO A 133 -10.11 -2.77 10.72
N VAL A 134 -10.41 -2.20 9.55
CA VAL A 134 -9.42 -1.83 8.53
C VAL A 134 -9.21 -0.31 8.59
N VAL A 135 -7.98 0.11 8.86
CA VAL A 135 -7.70 1.51 9.23
C VAL A 135 -6.52 2.06 8.44
N ASP A 136 -6.82 2.80 7.38
CA ASP A 136 -5.85 3.58 6.62
C ASP A 136 -5.91 5.07 7.00
N THR A 137 -5.11 5.90 6.33
CA THR A 137 -5.11 7.35 6.55
C THR A 137 -6.43 8.04 6.17
N ASN A 138 -7.22 7.45 5.26
CA ASN A 138 -8.52 7.97 4.86
C ASN A 138 -9.57 7.70 5.92
N VAL A 139 -9.65 6.47 6.41
CA VAL A 139 -10.52 6.03 7.50
C VAL A 139 -10.22 6.84 8.77
N ARG A 140 -8.95 6.99 9.15
CA ARG A 140 -8.56 7.81 10.32
C ARG A 140 -9.11 9.24 10.23
N ARG A 141 -9.06 9.84 9.03
CA ARG A 141 -9.56 11.20 8.81
C ARG A 141 -11.08 11.28 8.89
N VAL A 142 -11.80 10.29 8.33
CA VAL A 142 -13.26 10.21 8.46
C VAL A 142 -13.65 10.10 9.93
N VAL A 143 -13.03 9.19 10.68
CA VAL A 143 -13.30 9.00 12.12
C VAL A 143 -13.00 10.28 12.91
N ALA A 144 -11.85 10.90 12.68
CA ALA A 144 -11.49 12.14 13.35
C ALA A 144 -12.54 13.24 13.17
N ARG A 145 -13.06 13.41 11.94
CA ARG A 145 -14.05 14.45 11.63
C ARG A 145 -15.47 14.07 12.08
N ALA A 146 -15.94 12.91 11.64
CA ALA A 146 -17.32 12.49 11.86
C ALA A 146 -17.59 12.16 13.32
N VAL A 147 -16.68 11.43 13.97
CA VAL A 147 -16.86 10.95 15.35
C VAL A 147 -16.29 11.93 16.36
N HIS A 148 -15.04 12.35 16.17
CA HIS A 148 -14.31 13.13 17.19
C HIS A 148 -14.39 14.65 17.01
N GLY A 149 -15.02 15.14 15.95
CA GLY A 149 -15.16 16.58 15.69
C GLY A 149 -13.87 17.31 15.32
N ASN A 150 -12.81 16.58 14.98
CA ASN A 150 -11.47 17.10 14.72
C ASN A 150 -11.15 17.18 13.22
N ALA A 151 -10.52 18.26 12.78
CA ALA A 151 -10.13 18.46 11.38
C ALA A 151 -9.12 17.42 10.86
N GLU A 152 -8.21 16.96 11.73
CA GLU A 152 -7.18 15.96 11.43
C GLU A 152 -7.14 14.85 12.49
N PRO A 153 -6.87 13.59 12.08
CA PRO A 153 -6.48 12.55 13.02
C PRO A 153 -5.08 12.87 13.51
N GLY A 154 -4.87 12.96 14.82
CA GLY A 154 -3.55 13.20 15.42
C GLY A 154 -2.51 12.11 15.08
N ASN A 155 -1.48 11.94 15.90
CA ASN A 155 -0.48 10.91 15.66
C ASN A 155 -1.11 9.50 15.55
N PRO A 156 -0.71 8.66 14.57
CA PRO A 156 -1.18 7.27 14.46
C PRO A 156 -1.04 6.50 15.76
N SER A 157 -2.07 5.74 16.12
CA SER A 157 -2.05 4.82 17.26
C SER A 157 -2.88 3.60 16.89
N ASN A 158 -2.23 2.46 16.68
CA ASN A 158 -2.93 1.23 16.31
C ASN A 158 -4.03 0.89 17.32
N THR A 159 -3.74 0.94 18.62
CA THR A 159 -4.73 0.60 19.66
C THR A 159 -5.97 1.48 19.60
N ARG A 160 -5.79 2.81 19.60
CA ARG A 160 -6.91 3.76 19.57
C ARG A 160 -7.66 3.69 18.24
N ASP A 161 -6.93 3.76 17.13
CA ASP A 161 -7.53 3.87 15.81
C ASP A 161 -8.28 2.57 15.43
N LEU A 162 -7.80 1.40 15.86
CA LEU A 162 -8.51 0.13 15.71
C LEU A 162 -9.76 0.06 16.61
N ALA A 163 -9.67 0.52 17.86
CA ALA A 163 -10.81 0.53 18.78
C ALA A 163 -11.94 1.43 18.26
N ASP A 164 -11.61 2.63 17.78
CA ASP A 164 -12.58 3.57 17.20
C ASP A 164 -13.32 2.93 16.03
N VAL A 165 -12.59 2.29 15.10
CA VAL A 165 -13.21 1.68 13.91
C VAL A 165 -13.97 0.40 14.26
N ALA A 166 -13.48 -0.40 15.21
CA ALA A 166 -14.16 -1.62 15.67
C ALA A 166 -15.54 -1.32 16.27
N ALA A 167 -15.69 -0.18 16.95
CA ALA A 167 -16.95 0.29 17.52
C ALA A 167 -17.99 0.63 16.43
N LEU A 168 -17.55 0.96 15.21
CA LEU A 168 -18.43 1.32 14.09
C LEU A 168 -18.87 0.11 13.25
N LEU A 169 -18.17 -1.03 13.34
CA LEU A 169 -18.42 -2.16 12.44
C LEU A 169 -19.81 -2.78 12.64
N PRO A 170 -20.59 -3.00 11.57
CA PRO A 170 -21.82 -3.79 11.59
C PRO A 170 -21.62 -5.18 12.24
N ARG A 171 -22.69 -5.74 12.82
CA ARG A 171 -22.63 -7.03 13.52
C ARG A 171 -22.31 -8.22 12.61
N THR A 172 -22.83 -8.22 11.38
CA THR A 172 -22.63 -9.34 10.44
C THR A 172 -21.33 -9.16 9.66
N ARG A 173 -20.60 -10.26 9.47
CA ARG A 173 -19.35 -10.35 8.68
C ARG A 173 -19.45 -9.68 7.30
N ALA A 174 -20.41 -10.09 6.47
CA ALA A 174 -20.61 -9.54 5.12
C ALA A 174 -20.76 -8.01 5.13
N ARG A 175 -21.68 -7.47 5.92
CA ARG A 175 -21.87 -6.01 6.05
C ARG A 175 -20.62 -5.30 6.60
N ALA A 176 -19.86 -5.93 7.48
CA ALA A 176 -18.66 -5.33 8.04
C ALA A 176 -17.56 -5.12 6.97
N ALA A 177 -17.36 -6.11 6.11
CA ALA A 177 -16.40 -6.00 5.00
C ALA A 177 -16.79 -4.91 4.00
N THR A 178 -18.05 -4.89 3.56
CA THR A 178 -18.57 -3.84 2.68
C THR A 178 -18.49 -2.47 3.35
N TYR A 179 -18.77 -2.38 4.65
CA TYR A 179 -18.68 -1.13 5.40
C TYR A 179 -17.23 -0.61 5.49
N SER A 180 -16.24 -1.48 5.68
CA SER A 180 -14.83 -1.09 5.64
C SER A 180 -14.43 -0.53 4.28
N ALA A 181 -14.85 -1.17 3.18
CA ALA A 181 -14.60 -0.67 1.83
C ALA A 181 -15.28 0.68 1.60
N ALA A 182 -16.54 0.84 2.05
CA ALA A 182 -17.29 2.08 1.97
C ALA A 182 -16.65 3.22 2.77
N LEU A 183 -16.11 2.93 3.96
CA LEU A 183 -15.45 3.93 4.79
C LEU A 183 -14.14 4.44 4.16
N MET A 184 -13.38 3.53 3.54
CA MET A 184 -12.21 3.90 2.74
C MET A 184 -12.60 4.74 1.52
N GLU A 185 -13.67 4.36 0.82
CA GLU A 185 -14.21 5.07 -0.34
C GLU A 185 -14.64 6.49 0.01
N LEU A 186 -15.38 6.64 1.11
CA LEU A 186 -15.82 7.93 1.62
C LEU A 186 -14.64 8.85 1.91
N GLY A 187 -13.61 8.33 2.57
CA GLY A 187 -12.41 9.10 2.85
C GLY A 187 -11.63 9.46 1.57
N ALA A 188 -11.60 8.57 0.58
CA ALA A 188 -10.88 8.79 -0.67
C ALA A 188 -11.56 9.83 -1.59
N LEU A 189 -12.90 9.83 -1.69
CA LEU A 189 -13.62 10.62 -2.70
C LEU A 189 -14.32 11.86 -2.13
N ILE A 190 -14.87 11.78 -0.93
CA ILE A 190 -15.72 12.83 -0.35
C ILE A 190 -14.99 13.56 0.76
N CYS A 191 -14.63 12.83 1.82
CA CYS A 191 -13.98 13.38 3.00
C CYS A 191 -12.46 13.49 2.76
N THR A 192 -12.05 14.21 1.72
CA THR A 192 -10.64 14.38 1.34
C THR A 192 -9.88 15.29 2.31
N ALA A 193 -8.55 15.24 2.29
CA ALA A 193 -7.72 15.94 3.27
C ALA A 193 -7.87 17.48 3.22
N ARG A 194 -7.85 18.07 2.01
CA ARG A 194 -7.80 19.53 1.83
C ARG A 194 -9.17 20.15 1.58
N THR A 195 -9.90 19.62 0.60
CA THR A 195 -11.16 20.20 0.11
C THR A 195 -12.26 19.12 0.16
N PRO A 196 -12.74 18.74 1.36
CA PRO A 196 -13.76 17.71 1.48
C PRO A 196 -15.10 18.19 0.90
N ASN A 197 -15.75 17.33 0.12
CA ASN A 197 -17.05 17.60 -0.49
C ASN A 197 -18.19 17.32 0.51
N CYS A 198 -18.28 18.14 1.56
CA CYS A 198 -19.22 17.90 2.67
C CYS A 198 -20.69 17.98 2.25
N GLU A 199 -21.00 18.74 1.19
CA GLU A 199 -22.37 18.90 0.66
C GLU A 199 -22.90 17.60 0.05
N ASN A 200 -22.00 16.78 -0.52
CA ASN A 200 -22.33 15.47 -1.09
C ASN A 200 -21.93 14.31 -0.17
N CYS A 201 -21.69 14.59 1.12
CA CYS A 201 -21.34 13.55 2.08
C CYS A 201 -22.59 12.80 2.53
N PRO A 202 -22.61 11.45 2.46
CA PRO A 202 -23.78 10.68 2.85
C PRO A 202 -24.04 10.70 4.36
N LEU A 203 -23.05 11.08 5.18
CA LEU A 203 -23.20 11.05 6.64
C LEU A 203 -24.15 12.16 7.09
N PRO A 204 -25.29 11.84 7.75
CA PRO A 204 -26.28 12.83 8.14
C PRO A 204 -25.77 13.72 9.30
N ASN A 205 -24.89 13.18 10.14
CA ASN A 205 -24.37 13.85 11.32
C ASN A 205 -22.84 13.70 11.37
N CYS A 206 -22.11 14.77 11.06
CA CYS A 206 -20.66 14.83 11.21
C CYS A 206 -20.31 15.86 12.28
N ALA A 207 -19.67 15.42 13.37
CA ALA A 207 -19.35 16.28 14.52
C ALA A 207 -18.51 17.51 14.11
N TRP A 208 -17.56 17.35 13.19
CA TRP A 208 -16.71 18.45 12.69
C TRP A 208 -17.50 19.46 11.83
N VAL A 209 -18.50 19.00 11.08
CA VAL A 209 -19.38 19.90 10.32
C VAL A 209 -20.33 20.62 11.27
N ALA A 210 -20.90 19.91 12.24
CA ALA A 210 -21.80 20.48 13.25
C ALA A 210 -21.13 21.56 14.11
N SER A 211 -19.80 21.47 14.33
CA SER A 211 -19.01 22.49 15.03
C SER A 211 -18.55 23.65 14.14
N GLY A 212 -19.01 23.74 12.89
CA GLY A 212 -18.65 24.83 11.97
C GLY A 212 -17.34 24.62 11.22
N LYS A 213 -16.85 23.38 11.11
CA LYS A 213 -15.61 23.00 10.40
C LYS A 213 -14.37 23.74 10.90
N PRO A 214 -14.08 23.76 12.22
CA PRO A 214 -12.90 24.45 12.75
C PRO A 214 -11.62 23.94 12.10
N ALA A 215 -10.72 24.86 11.75
CA ALA A 215 -9.45 24.53 11.11
C ALA A 215 -8.51 23.79 12.08
N HIS A 216 -7.58 23.02 11.53
CA HIS A 216 -6.51 22.40 12.33
C HIS A 216 -5.56 23.49 12.86
N THR A 217 -5.28 23.46 14.17
CA THR A 217 -4.43 24.44 14.86
C THR A 217 -2.99 23.97 15.09
N GLY A 218 -2.65 22.74 14.69
CA GLY A 218 -1.29 22.20 14.80
C GLY A 218 -0.36 22.66 13.66
N PRO A 219 0.95 22.36 13.77
CA PRO A 219 1.92 22.78 12.78
C PRO A 219 1.63 22.15 11.41
N PRO A 220 1.84 22.89 10.30
CA PRO A 220 1.65 22.34 8.97
C PRO A 220 2.62 21.18 8.73
N LYS A 221 2.12 20.11 8.11
CA LYS A 221 2.99 19.00 7.67
C LYS A 221 3.96 19.49 6.61
N LYS A 222 5.26 19.37 6.88
CA LYS A 222 6.32 19.67 5.90
C LYS A 222 6.25 18.67 4.76
N VAL A 223 6.09 19.16 3.52
CA VAL A 223 6.13 18.32 2.32
C VAL A 223 7.47 18.57 1.63
N GLN A 224 8.30 17.52 1.51
CA GLN A 224 9.53 17.58 0.74
C GLN A 224 9.21 17.43 -0.76
N LYS A 225 9.80 18.27 -1.61
CA LYS A 225 9.73 18.10 -3.07
C LYS A 225 10.49 16.82 -3.47
N PHE A 226 10.02 16.12 -4.50
CA PHE A 226 10.71 14.92 -5.01
C PHE A 226 12.03 15.27 -5.73
N ALA A 227 12.04 16.36 -6.50
CA ALA A 227 13.20 16.78 -7.25
C ALA A 227 14.38 17.11 -6.33
N GLY A 228 15.57 16.59 -6.65
CA GLY A 228 16.81 16.77 -5.89
C GLY A 228 16.93 15.86 -4.66
N THR A 229 16.00 14.91 -4.45
CA THR A 229 16.08 13.98 -3.32
C THR A 229 16.79 12.68 -3.68
N ASP A 230 17.35 12.02 -2.66
CA ASP A 230 17.94 10.69 -2.83
C ASP A 230 16.94 9.68 -3.40
N ARG A 231 15.63 9.85 -3.15
CA ARG A 231 14.57 9.03 -3.75
C ARG A 231 14.53 9.15 -5.27
N GLN A 232 14.76 10.34 -5.81
CA GLN A 232 14.85 10.56 -7.25
C GLN A 232 16.09 9.86 -7.81
N VAL A 233 17.25 10.04 -7.18
CA VAL A 233 18.51 9.46 -7.64
C VAL A 233 18.45 7.94 -7.62
N ARG A 234 17.98 7.35 -6.50
CA ARG A 234 17.71 5.91 -6.39
C ARG A 234 16.78 5.40 -7.49
N GLY A 235 15.70 6.13 -7.77
CA GLY A 235 14.74 5.74 -8.81
C GLY A 235 15.37 5.71 -10.21
N LYS A 236 16.31 6.62 -10.49
CA LYS A 236 17.03 6.64 -11.76
C LYS A 236 18.11 5.55 -11.84
N LEU A 237 18.86 5.30 -10.77
CA LEU A 237 19.82 4.17 -10.70
C LEU A 237 19.11 2.83 -10.93
N MET A 238 17.99 2.62 -10.22
CA MET A 238 17.13 1.45 -10.42
C MET A 238 16.56 1.35 -11.84
N ALA A 239 16.40 2.46 -12.58
CA ALA A 239 15.93 2.40 -13.96
C ALA A 239 16.97 1.76 -14.87
N VAL A 240 18.25 2.17 -14.76
CA VAL A 240 19.35 1.56 -15.52
C VAL A 240 19.43 0.05 -15.27
N LEU A 241 19.37 -0.35 -13.99
CA LEU A 241 19.49 -1.76 -13.62
C LEU A 241 18.29 -2.61 -14.10
N ARG A 242 17.08 -2.06 -14.15
CA ARG A 242 15.91 -2.78 -14.67
C ARG A 242 15.90 -2.91 -16.19
N GLU A 243 16.47 -1.94 -16.89
CA GLU A 243 16.59 -1.93 -18.34
C GLU A 243 17.73 -2.84 -18.84
N SER A 244 18.66 -3.21 -17.96
CA SER A 244 19.72 -4.18 -18.26
C SER A 244 19.32 -5.62 -17.87
N HIS A 245 19.74 -6.58 -18.68
CA HIS A 245 19.67 -8.02 -18.40
C HIS A 245 21.02 -8.63 -18.00
N ARG A 246 22.04 -7.78 -17.81
CA ARG A 246 23.39 -8.15 -17.36
C ARG A 246 23.87 -7.16 -16.30
N PRO A 247 24.81 -7.54 -15.44
CA PRO A 247 25.48 -6.59 -14.55
C PRO A 247 26.03 -5.41 -15.35
N VAL A 248 25.90 -4.20 -14.80
CA VAL A 248 26.31 -2.94 -15.44
C VAL A 248 27.55 -2.37 -14.77
N GLU A 249 28.37 -1.68 -15.57
CA GLU A 249 29.53 -0.98 -15.05
C GLU A 249 29.13 0.25 -14.23
N ARG A 250 29.98 0.62 -13.27
CA ARG A 250 29.80 1.86 -12.48
C ARG A 250 29.64 3.09 -13.37
N ALA A 251 30.38 3.15 -14.47
CA ALA A 251 30.32 4.26 -15.42
C ALA A 251 28.89 4.48 -15.97
N GLN A 252 28.12 3.41 -16.20
CA GLN A 252 26.73 3.53 -16.68
C GLN A 252 25.81 4.16 -15.62
N LEU A 253 26.04 3.87 -14.34
CA LEU A 253 25.30 4.46 -13.22
C LEU A 253 25.70 5.92 -12.99
N ASP A 254 26.96 6.26 -13.24
CA ASP A 254 27.50 7.59 -12.98
C ASP A 254 26.87 8.68 -13.85
N ILE A 255 26.57 8.36 -15.12
CA ILE A 255 25.99 9.28 -16.12
C ILE A 255 24.57 9.72 -15.75
N VAL A 256 23.88 8.94 -14.91
CA VAL A 256 22.48 9.17 -14.53
C VAL A 256 22.29 10.41 -13.63
N TRP A 257 23.33 10.74 -12.86
CA TRP A 257 23.33 11.85 -11.91
C TRP A 257 24.74 12.48 -11.82
N PRO A 258 25.18 13.21 -12.86
CA PRO A 258 26.57 13.66 -12.98
C PRO A 258 26.89 14.87 -12.09
N ASN A 259 25.89 15.68 -11.76
CA ASN A 259 26.09 16.98 -11.11
C ASN A 259 26.35 16.88 -9.59
N ASP A 260 26.09 15.73 -8.97
CA ASP A 260 26.34 15.49 -7.54
C ASP A 260 26.75 14.02 -7.29
N PRO A 261 28.03 13.68 -7.50
CA PRO A 261 28.55 12.33 -7.25
C PRO A 261 28.33 11.86 -5.81
N GLY A 262 28.45 12.77 -4.82
CA GLY A 262 28.27 12.42 -3.42
C GLY A 262 26.85 11.95 -3.11
N GLN A 263 25.83 12.62 -3.67
CA GLN A 263 24.44 12.18 -3.56
C GLN A 263 24.19 10.85 -4.27
N ARG A 264 24.73 10.68 -5.48
CA ARG A 264 24.61 9.44 -6.24
C ARG A 264 25.20 8.26 -5.49
N ASP A 265 26.37 8.43 -4.90
CA ASP A 265 27.09 7.35 -4.20
C ASP A 265 26.36 6.96 -2.91
N ARG A 266 25.83 7.93 -2.15
CA ARG A 266 24.94 7.65 -1.01
C ARG A 266 23.67 6.92 -1.44
N ALA A 267 23.06 7.34 -2.55
CA ALA A 267 21.87 6.71 -3.10
C ALA A 267 22.15 5.25 -3.53
N LEU A 268 23.25 4.99 -4.24
CA LEU A 268 23.66 3.65 -4.65
C LEU A 268 23.98 2.77 -3.43
N HIS A 269 24.75 3.29 -2.46
CA HIS A 269 25.03 2.57 -1.22
C HIS A 269 23.75 2.18 -0.48
N SER A 270 22.78 3.10 -0.38
CA SER A 270 21.50 2.78 0.24
C SER A 270 20.69 1.71 -0.51
N LEU A 271 20.88 1.56 -1.83
CA LEU A 271 20.23 0.48 -2.60
C LEU A 271 20.89 -0.88 -2.33
N LEU A 272 22.21 -0.91 -2.16
CA LEU A 272 22.96 -2.10 -1.75
C LEU A 272 22.55 -2.54 -0.34
N VAL A 273 22.50 -1.61 0.61
CA VAL A 273 22.04 -1.88 2.00
C VAL A 273 20.60 -2.39 2.02
N ASP A 274 19.74 -1.83 1.18
CA ASP A 274 18.35 -2.28 1.04
C ASP A 274 18.21 -3.60 0.26
N GLY A 275 19.30 -4.23 -0.19
CA GLY A 275 19.25 -5.48 -0.96
C GLY A 275 18.43 -5.37 -2.24
N LEU A 276 18.37 -4.18 -2.84
CA LEU A 276 17.70 -3.95 -4.14
C LEU A 276 18.68 -4.09 -5.30
N VAL A 277 19.95 -3.91 -5.00
CA VAL A 277 21.09 -3.94 -5.91
C VAL A 277 22.15 -4.79 -5.22
N GLU A 278 22.91 -5.53 -6.02
CA GLU A 278 24.08 -6.28 -5.59
C GLU A 278 25.30 -5.79 -6.37
N GLN A 279 26.47 -5.97 -5.78
CA GLN A 279 27.74 -5.78 -6.46
C GLN A 279 28.40 -7.14 -6.64
N THR A 280 28.81 -7.45 -7.86
CA THR A 280 29.50 -8.70 -8.22
C THR A 280 30.97 -8.65 -7.79
N ASP A 281 31.65 -9.80 -7.80
CA ASP A 281 33.06 -9.91 -7.41
C ASP A 281 34.00 -9.11 -8.35
N ASP A 282 33.64 -8.96 -9.62
CA ASP A 282 34.36 -8.13 -10.61
C ASP A 282 33.96 -6.64 -10.55
N GLY A 283 33.11 -6.26 -9.58
CA GLY A 283 32.77 -4.87 -9.27
C GLY A 283 31.63 -4.27 -10.09
N LEU A 284 30.92 -5.08 -10.88
CA LEU A 284 29.71 -4.68 -11.61
C LEU A 284 28.49 -4.62 -10.68
N PHE A 285 27.42 -3.95 -11.13
CA PHE A 285 26.19 -3.77 -10.37
C PHE A 285 25.01 -4.46 -11.04
N ALA A 286 24.22 -5.21 -10.29
CA ALA A 286 23.06 -5.93 -10.81
C ALA A 286 21.84 -5.74 -9.89
N LEU A 287 20.65 -6.08 -10.39
CA LEU A 287 19.50 -6.22 -9.48
C LEU A 287 19.74 -7.41 -8.54
N ALA A 288 19.06 -7.39 -7.40
CA ALA A 288 19.16 -8.49 -6.43
C ALA A 288 18.85 -9.85 -7.06
N GLY A 289 19.69 -10.85 -6.77
CA GLY A 289 19.61 -12.20 -7.34
C GLY A 289 20.24 -12.38 -8.73
N GLU A 290 20.85 -11.34 -9.32
CA GLU A 290 21.57 -11.44 -10.61
C GLU A 290 23.08 -11.29 -10.48
N GLY A 291 23.60 -10.95 -9.31
CA GLY A 291 25.04 -10.72 -9.12
C GLY A 291 25.87 -12.00 -8.96
N THR A 292 25.23 -13.16 -8.82
CA THR A 292 25.86 -14.46 -8.54
C THR A 292 25.69 -15.48 -9.66
N ALA A 293 25.20 -15.05 -10.83
CA ALA A 293 25.00 -15.88 -12.02
C ALA A 293 26.27 -16.01 -12.87
#